data_AF-A0A661K6B5-F1
#
_entry.id   AF-A0A661K6B5-F1
#
_cell.length_a   1.000
_cell.length_b   1.000
_cell.length_c   1.000
_cell.angle_alpha   90.00
_cell.angle_beta   90.00
_cell.angle_gamma   90.00
#
_symmetry.space_group_name_H-M   'P 1'
#
loop_
_entity.id
_entity.type
_entity.pdbx_description
1 polymer ?
#
loop_
_entity_poly.entity_id
_entity_poly.type
_entity_poly.pdbx_seq_one_letter_code
_entity_poly.pdbx_strand_id
1 'polypeptide(L)'
;VFALASGLQGYMKRPISIPLRGLLFLSAIGLIMPGWKTDLIGMAILFAVSFHQIPDLLKIISGFFLKKRREVTGSFQGKMDK
;
A
#
# COMPACT_ATOMS: atom_id res chain seq x y z
N VAL A 1 4.25 2.50 17.91
CA VAL A 1 2.89 2.59 18.50
C VAL A 1 1.76 2.44 17.46
N PHE A 2 1.89 3.02 16.26
CA PHE A 2 0.84 2.98 15.22
C PHE A 2 0.34 1.58 14.83
N ALA A 3 1.24 0.63 14.54
CA ALA A 3 0.86 -0.74 14.14
C ALA A 3 0.02 -1.44 15.20
N LEU A 4 0.42 -1.29 16.47
CA LEU A 4 -0.27 -1.86 17.63
C LEU A 4 -1.67 -1.27 17.80
N ALA A 5 -1.78 0.07 17.75
CA ALA A 5 -3.05 0.77 17.87
C ALA A 5 -4.02 0.38 16.74
N SER A 6 -3.53 0.32 15.49
CA SER A 6 -4.32 -0.09 14.33
C SER A 6 -4.81 -1.54 14.45
N GLY A 7 -3.95 -2.45 14.94
CA GLY A 7 -4.30 -3.84 15.19
C GLY A 7 -5.36 -4.00 16.29
N LEU A 8 -5.18 -3.29 17.42
CA LEU A 8 -6.10 -3.31 18.55
C LEU A 8 -7.45 -2.68 18.22
N GLN A 9 -7.45 -1.52 17.56
CA GLN A 9 -8.66 -0.84 17.10
C GLN A 9 -9.38 -1.64 16.00
N GLY A 10 -8.64 -2.43 15.21
CA GLY A 10 -9.19 -3.18 14.09
C GLY A 10 -9.57 -2.31 12.89
N TYR A 11 -8.99 -1.12 12.83
CA TYR A 11 -9.27 -0.13 11.80
C TYR A 11 -7.98 0.66 11.52
N MET A 12 -7.75 0.98 10.24
CA MET A 12 -6.66 1.90 9.87
C MET A 12 -7.14 2.91 8.82
N LYS A 13 -7.50 2.46 7.62
CA LYS A 13 -8.29 3.24 6.64
C LYS A 13 -9.66 2.61 6.37
N ARG A 14 -9.74 1.31 6.57
CA ARG A 14 -10.95 0.49 6.46
C ARG A 14 -10.93 -0.58 7.56
N PRO A 15 -12.08 -1.22 7.85
CA PRO A 15 -12.12 -2.32 8.80
C PRO A 15 -11.11 -3.42 8.42
N ILE A 16 -10.35 -3.90 9.39
CA ILE A 16 -9.29 -4.89 9.22
C ILE A 16 -9.81 -6.26 9.63
N SER A 17 -9.64 -7.26 8.77
CA SER A 17 -9.97 -8.64 9.13
C SER A 17 -9.04 -9.18 10.22
N ILE A 18 -9.55 -10.13 11.01
CA ILE A 18 -8.85 -10.72 12.16
C ILE A 18 -7.41 -11.20 11.80
N PRO A 19 -7.15 -11.87 10.66
CA PRO A 19 -5.80 -12.29 10.29
C PRO A 19 -4.82 -11.13 10.11
N LEU A 20 -5.27 -10.04 9.47
CA LEU A 20 -4.44 -8.85 9.27
C LEU A 20 -4.17 -8.11 10.58
N ARG A 21 -5.10 -8.18 11.55
CA ARG A 21 -4.86 -7.66 12.91
C ARG A 21 -3.72 -8.42 13.58
N GLY A 22 -3.70 -9.75 13.48
CA GLY A 22 -2.59 -10.58 13.97
C GLY A 22 -1.24 -10.20 13.34
N LEU A 23 -1.21 -9.96 12.02
CA LEU A 23 -0.02 -9.46 11.34
C LEU A 23 0.45 -8.10 11.86
N LEU A 24 -0.48 -7.18 12.14
CA LEU A 24 -0.15 -5.87 12.73
C LEU A 24 0.42 -5.99 14.15
N PHE A 25 -0.04 -6.95 14.95
CA PHE A 25 0.56 -7.26 16.24
C PHE A 25 2.00 -7.77 16.09
N LEU A 26 2.26 -8.69 15.15
CA LEU A 26 3.62 -9.16 14.87
C LEU A 26 4.53 -8.02 14.38
N SER A 27 4.02 -7.15 13.51
CA SER A 27 4.72 -5.94 13.07
C SER A 27 5.05 -5.03 14.25
N ALA A 28 4.09 -4.80 15.15
CA ALA A 28 4.29 -3.96 16.32
C ALA A 28 5.38 -4.53 17.26
N ILE A 29 5.37 -5.85 17.52
CA ILE A 29 6.40 -6.51 18.34
C ILE A 29 7.78 -6.35 17.69
N GLY A 30 7.88 -6.60 16.38
CA GLY A 30 9.13 -6.44 15.63
C GLY A 30 9.69 -5.02 15.65
N LEU A 31 8.83 -4.00 15.66
CA LEU A 31 9.21 -2.58 15.73
C LEU A 31 9.45 -2.05 17.15
N ILE A 32 8.96 -2.75 18.17
CA ILE A 32 9.20 -2.38 19.58
C ILE A 32 10.57 -2.91 20.03
N MET A 33 10.95 -4.10 19.56
CA MET A 33 12.20 -4.73 19.91
C MET A 33 13.35 -4.15 19.07
N PRO A 34 14.32 -3.44 19.68
CA PRO A 34 15.35 -2.74 18.93
C PRO A 34 16.24 -3.72 18.17
N GLY A 35 16.31 -3.54 16.85
CA GLY A 35 17.19 -4.35 16.00
C GLY A 35 16.97 -4.10 14.52
N TRP A 36 18.05 -3.92 13.76
CA TRP A 36 17.98 -3.66 12.32
C TRP A 36 17.18 -4.72 11.54
N LYS A 37 17.30 -5.99 11.90
CA LYS A 37 16.58 -7.09 11.25
C LYS A 37 15.10 -7.10 11.63
N THR A 38 14.79 -6.92 12.92
CA THR A 38 13.42 -6.92 13.44
C THR A 38 12.65 -5.70 12.98
N ASP A 39 13.30 -4.54 12.91
CA ASP A 39 12.75 -3.29 12.38
C ASP A 39 12.39 -3.44 10.90
N LEU A 40 13.28 -4.04 10.10
CA LEU A 40 13.03 -4.25 8.67
C LEU A 40 11.84 -5.20 8.45
N ILE A 41 11.76 -6.30 9.20
CA ILE A 41 10.63 -7.24 9.14
C ILE A 41 9.34 -6.55 9.59
N GLY A 42 9.39 -5.83 10.70
CA GLY A 42 8.25 -5.11 11.26
C GLY A 42 7.72 -4.05 10.31
N MET A 43 8.60 -3.27 9.66
CA MET A 43 8.24 -2.32 8.63
C MET A 43 7.67 -3.01 7.39
N ALA A 44 8.29 -4.09 6.91
CA ALA A 44 7.80 -4.82 5.74
C ALA A 44 6.37 -5.32 5.92
N ILE A 45 6.05 -5.88 7.09
CA ILE A 45 4.69 -6.33 7.42
C ILE A 45 3.73 -5.14 7.48
N LEU A 46 4.12 -4.04 8.13
CA LEU A 46 3.29 -2.84 8.22
C LEU A 46 2.96 -2.27 6.84
N PHE A 47 3.95 -2.20 5.96
CA PHE A 47 3.77 -1.75 4.58
C PHE A 47 2.87 -2.70 3.79
N ALA A 48 3.07 -4.01 3.89
CA ALA A 48 2.24 -4.99 3.20
C ALA A 48 0.76 -4.86 3.59
N VAL A 49 0.46 -4.76 4.89
CA VAL A 49 -0.91 -4.54 5.38
C VAL A 49 -1.45 -3.18 4.92
N SER A 50 -0.61 -2.15 4.90
CA SER A 50 -0.99 -0.81 4.45
C SER A 50 -1.32 -0.77 2.97
N PHE A 51 -0.51 -1.38 2.11
CA PHE A 51 -0.78 -1.50 0.68
C PHE A 51 -2.03 -2.33 0.41
N HIS A 52 -2.19 -3.44 1.12
CA HIS A 52 -3.42 -4.22 1.03
C HIS A 52 -4.63 -3.35 1.39
N GLN A 53 -4.52 -2.40 2.33
CA GLN A 53 -5.61 -1.50 2.68
C GLN A 53 -5.87 -0.34 1.72
N ILE A 54 -4.96 -0.04 0.78
CA ILE A 54 -5.12 1.08 -0.17
C ILE A 54 -5.33 0.53 -1.60
N PRO A 55 -6.50 -0.08 -1.91
CA PRO A 55 -6.79 -0.53 -3.27
C PRO A 55 -6.91 0.63 -4.25
N ASP A 56 -7.31 1.82 -3.77
CA ASP A 56 -7.56 2.98 -4.64
C ASP A 56 -6.28 3.62 -5.16
N LEU A 57 -5.13 3.47 -4.47
CA LEU A 57 -3.86 4.00 -4.96
C LEU A 57 -3.40 3.27 -6.23
N LEU A 58 -3.57 1.94 -6.27
CA LEU A 58 -3.30 1.15 -7.48
C LEU A 58 -4.25 1.51 -8.62
N LYS A 59 -5.54 1.76 -8.31
CA LYS A 59 -6.51 2.24 -9.31
C LYS A 59 -6.18 3.62 -9.85
N ILE A 60 -5.73 4.55 -8.99
CA ILE A 60 -5.32 5.90 -9.38
C ILE A 60 -4.08 5.86 -10.27
N ILE A 61 -3.06 5.09 -9.89
CA ILE A 61 -1.81 4.97 -10.66
C ILE A 61 -2.07 4.31 -12.02
N SER A 62 -2.84 3.22 -12.06
CA SER A 62 -3.20 2.55 -13.31
C SER A 62 -4.05 3.45 -14.21
N GLY A 63 -5.02 4.19 -13.65
CA GLY A 63 -5.83 5.16 -14.38
C GLY A 63 -4.99 6.29 -14.99
N PHE A 64 -4.03 6.82 -14.22
CA PHE A 64 -3.09 7.85 -14.71
C PHE A 64 -2.21 7.31 -15.84
N PHE A 65 -1.67 6.10 -15.68
CA PHE A 65 -0.82 5.48 -16.69
C PHE A 65 -1.58 5.18 -18.00
N LEU A 66 -2.83 4.72 -17.89
CA LEU A 66 -3.72 4.50 -19.04
C LEU A 66 -4.10 5.80 -19.74
N LYS A 67 -4.35 6.88 -18.98
CA LYS A 67 -4.59 8.21 -19.55
C LYS A 67 -3.38 8.70 -20.33
N LYS A 68 -2.19 8.61 -19.73
CA LYS A 68 -0.93 9.03 -20.37
C LYS A 68 -0.64 8.24 -21.65
N ARG A 69 -0.94 6.93 -21.68
CA ARG A 69 -0.84 6.12 -22.90
C ARG A 69 -1.76 6.61 -24.03
N ARG A 70 -3.01 6.99 -23.71
CA ARG A 70 -3.96 7.50 -24.73
C ARG A 70 -3.52 8.82 -25.37
N GLU A 71 -2.97 9.75 -24.58
CA GLU A 71 -2.47 11.03 -25.11
C GLU A 71 -1.30 10.83 -26.09
N VAL A 72 -0.38 9.91 -25.78
CA VAL A 72 0.75 9.60 -26.67
C VAL A 72 0.27 8.97 -27.97
N THR A 73 -0.60 7.96 -27.92
CA THR A 73 -1.11 7.30 -29.14
C THR A 73 -1.90 8.26 -30.04
N GLY A 74 -2.73 9.14 -29.45
CA GLY A 74 -3.46 10.17 -30.21
C GLY A 74 -2.53 11.19 -30.88
N SER A 75 -1.42 11.55 -30.23
CA SER A 75 -0.41 12.45 -30.80
C SER A 75 0.35 11.85 -31.98
N PHE A 76 0.56 10.54 -32.01
CA PHE A 76 1.23 9.87 -33.13
C PHE A 76 0.31 9.77 -34.36
N GLN A 77 -0.97 9.48 -34.16
CA GLN A 77 -1.92 9.33 -35.25
C GLN A 77 -2.19 10.67 -35.98
N GLY A 78 -2.33 11.78 -35.23
CA GLY A 78 -2.48 13.11 -35.83
C GLY A 78 -1.23 13.65 -36.55
N LYS A 79 -0.08 12.95 -36.48
CA LYS A 79 1.16 13.31 -37.18
C LYS A 79 1.38 12.49 -38.45
N MET A 80 0.66 11.38 -38.64
CA MET A 80 0.70 10.57 -39.88
C MET A 80 -0.36 11.00 -40.90
N ASP A 81 -1.44 11.65 -40.46
CA ASP A 81 -2.51 12.18 -41.32
C ASP A 81 -2.20 13.59 -41.92
N LYS A 82 -1.00 14.13 -41.68
CA LYS A 82 -0.52 15.40 -42.25
C LYS A 82 0.72 15.17 -43.11
#